data_AF-A0A395RLP0-F1
#
_entry.id   AF-A0A395RLP0-F1
#
_cell.length_a   1.000
_cell.length_b   1.000
_cell.length_c   1.000
_cell.angle_alpha   90.00
_cell.angle_beta   90.00
_cell.angle_gamma   90.00
#
_symmetry.space_group_name_H-M   'P 1'
#
loop_
_entity.id
_entity.type
_entity.pdbx_description
1 polymer ?
#
loop_
_entity_poly.entity_id
_entity_poly.type
_entity_poly.pdbx_seq_one_letter_code
_entity_poly.pdbx_strand_id
1 'polypeptide(L)'
;MADTVILDADSDSESTSSSVVLSNNSSTTTSRPSPLWVRETLILIAKELGERTEENKRYRNKKSLANLVATCKFIAGTLQTFLYVQDLQDGEMKGLRYAIINGDDDIAIGILNKYPERHLKRCVNIRFSSQVGKNVTFTMLHMAATNKMYDTIEKLHQLGAKWLYAENFDLIQSDDFRDTLSSFPALQRTLRNINWAPNFVGLIAKEKHTCYLLAKYWPESYPFVARFTYPPALLPGRPRDREYCMTLVHLMVLLCPDRNNLNRVKAALKQYPDLKRLPGTERECSIISIAVEAQNEAVLDHFLYDMNGREPYFVDNRGYSLLHFAVEQVLLGDNGLGPRGQSGSSRCMGVIMQKRINVMVTQTMAPYKTPLLMLASHILVDWSEQNRVIKRWIDEFAKEEKRYANAWGFGPVVYTMNRPDSNGNTVLGYIAKAIVNYHKEQGSKPLEDLFSKMITKYNADINLDVNTFPSPTTRAYVHSIKWMADKASGRARFKKLVDGFGGRLHHAEALNIEAPTPASADFPPDQPHAVCLPANHPYALAQPFQQAFIEWSPSQLSQRQADLPRQWSFYVQMLMDSFGKSRPEAEEQATRLTRPLGYNGP
;
A
#
# COMPACT_ATOMS: atom_id res chain seq x y z
N MET A 1 -56.65 -35.55 -45.30
CA MET A 1 -57.19 -35.95 -43.98
C MET A 1 -56.56 -34.97 -42.99
N ALA A 2 -57.30 -33.90 -42.68
CA ALA A 2 -58.06 -33.77 -41.43
C ALA A 2 -57.07 -33.67 -40.25
N ASP A 3 -56.76 -32.45 -39.82
CA ASP A 3 -57.49 -31.64 -38.83
C ASP A 3 -57.17 -32.03 -37.38
N THR A 4 -56.35 -31.17 -36.77
CA THR A 4 -56.53 -30.45 -35.49
C THR A 4 -57.44 -31.02 -34.39
N VAL A 5 -56.86 -31.23 -33.20
CA VAL A 5 -57.39 -31.02 -31.81
C VAL A 5 -56.10 -30.91 -30.93
N ILE A 6 -55.66 -29.81 -30.30
CA ILE A 6 -56.14 -28.81 -29.29
C ILE A 6 -56.37 -29.38 -27.87
N LEU A 7 -55.84 -28.61 -26.90
CA LEU A 7 -56.08 -28.53 -25.43
C LEU A 7 -55.11 -29.42 -24.61
N ASP A 8 -54.49 -29.00 -23.51
CA ASP A 8 -54.43 -27.82 -22.62
C ASP A 8 -53.48 -28.27 -21.47
N ALA A 9 -52.92 -27.51 -20.54
CA ALA A 9 -52.73 -26.09 -20.26
C ALA A 9 -51.87 -26.02 -18.97
N ASP A 10 -51.10 -24.92 -18.84
CA ASP A 10 -50.80 -24.09 -17.65
C ASP A 10 -50.19 -24.72 -16.36
N SER A 11 -49.26 -24.12 -15.63
CA SER A 11 -48.84 -22.72 -15.36
C SER A 11 -47.43 -22.79 -14.69
N ASP A 12 -46.46 -21.88 -14.81
CA ASP A 12 -46.33 -20.51 -14.26
C ASP A 12 -44.97 -19.95 -14.78
N SER A 13 -44.86 -18.79 -15.46
CA SER A 13 -44.78 -17.38 -15.02
C SER A 13 -43.36 -16.83 -14.69
N GLU A 14 -43.17 -15.55 -15.10
CA GLU A 14 -42.06 -14.58 -14.90
C GLU A 14 -40.85 -14.60 -15.87
N SER A 15 -40.76 -13.74 -16.90
CA SER A 15 -40.48 -12.28 -16.96
C SER A 15 -38.99 -11.88 -16.89
N THR A 16 -38.45 -11.37 -18.00
CA THR A 16 -37.72 -10.08 -18.07
C THR A 16 -37.63 -9.63 -19.52
N SER A 17 -38.33 -8.52 -19.77
CA SER A 17 -38.37 -7.69 -20.97
C SER A 17 -37.01 -6.98 -21.19
N SER A 18 -36.64 -6.61 -22.42
CA SER A 18 -37.16 -5.37 -22.99
C SER A 18 -37.12 -5.38 -24.52
N SER A 19 -38.31 -5.29 -25.10
CA SER A 19 -38.55 -4.81 -26.44
C SER A 19 -38.21 -3.32 -26.53
N VAL A 20 -37.41 -2.93 -27.51
CA VAL A 20 -37.36 -1.52 -27.93
C VAL A 20 -38.51 -1.31 -28.89
N VAL A 21 -39.60 -0.79 -28.34
CA VAL A 21 -40.74 -0.24 -29.10
C VAL A 21 -40.26 1.02 -29.82
N LEU A 22 -40.30 1.01 -31.15
CA LEU A 22 -40.19 2.21 -31.97
C LEU A 22 -41.49 3.01 -31.82
N SER A 23 -41.52 3.98 -30.91
CA SER A 23 -42.58 4.99 -30.87
C SER A 23 -42.18 6.19 -31.74
N ASN A 24 -42.87 6.33 -32.88
CA ASN A 24 -42.97 7.61 -33.58
C ASN A 24 -43.96 8.49 -32.80
N ASN A 25 -43.45 9.43 -32.01
CA ASN A 25 -44.22 10.61 -31.64
C ASN A 25 -43.41 11.86 -31.95
N SER A 26 -43.90 12.56 -32.97
CA SER A 26 -43.50 13.89 -33.38
C SER A 26 -43.70 14.91 -32.26
N SER A 27 -42.63 15.56 -31.82
CA SER A 27 -42.65 16.98 -31.46
C SER A 27 -41.23 17.52 -31.31
N THR A 28 -40.87 18.40 -32.25
CA THR A 28 -39.93 19.52 -32.14
C THR A 28 -38.98 19.56 -30.93
N THR A 29 -37.80 18.98 -31.07
CA THR A 29 -36.53 19.58 -30.62
C THR A 29 -35.42 18.95 -31.45
N THR A 30 -34.57 19.77 -32.05
CA THR A 30 -33.43 19.38 -32.87
C THR A 30 -32.42 18.59 -32.03
N SER A 31 -32.62 17.28 -31.90
CA SER A 31 -31.66 16.34 -31.36
C SER A 31 -30.52 16.18 -32.37
N ARG A 32 -29.41 16.90 -32.13
CA ARG A 32 -28.15 16.56 -32.79
C ARG A 32 -27.84 15.08 -32.47
N PRO A 33 -27.59 14.22 -33.47
CA PRO A 33 -27.20 12.85 -33.20
C PRO A 33 -25.90 12.88 -32.38
N SER A 34 -25.94 12.24 -31.21
CA SER A 34 -24.78 12.16 -30.33
C SER A 34 -23.63 11.46 -31.07
N PRO A 35 -22.45 12.09 -31.21
CA PRO A 35 -21.30 11.52 -31.93
C PRO A 35 -20.82 10.18 -31.38
N LEU A 36 -21.23 9.83 -30.16
CA LEU A 36 -20.95 8.54 -29.52
C LEU A 36 -21.52 7.37 -30.34
N TRP A 37 -22.66 7.54 -31.00
CA TRP A 37 -23.38 6.48 -31.73
C TRP A 37 -22.82 6.17 -33.13
N VAL A 38 -21.89 6.98 -33.64
CA VAL A 38 -21.30 6.79 -34.97
C VAL A 38 -20.43 5.53 -35.01
N ARG A 39 -19.77 5.20 -33.89
CA ARG A 39 -18.94 3.98 -33.77
C ARG A 39 -19.80 2.72 -33.66
N GLU A 40 -20.83 2.68 -32.80
CA GLU A 40 -21.73 1.51 -32.75
C GLU A 40 -22.40 1.30 -34.10
N THR A 41 -22.82 2.38 -34.79
CA THR A 41 -23.43 2.27 -36.12
C THR A 41 -22.43 1.75 -37.16
N LEU A 42 -21.19 2.23 -37.19
CA LEU A 42 -20.17 1.77 -38.15
C LEU A 42 -19.65 0.35 -37.85
N ILE A 43 -19.53 -0.03 -36.57
CA ILE A 43 -19.14 -1.39 -36.16
C ILE A 43 -20.29 -2.37 -36.42
N LEU A 44 -21.54 -1.99 -36.14
CA LEU A 44 -22.71 -2.79 -36.50
C LEU A 44 -22.80 -2.94 -38.03
N ILE A 45 -22.60 -1.87 -38.79
CA ILE A 45 -22.57 -1.93 -40.26
C ILE A 45 -21.44 -2.85 -40.73
N ALA A 46 -20.23 -2.74 -40.17
CA ALA A 46 -19.09 -3.56 -40.57
C ALA A 46 -19.23 -5.04 -40.14
N LYS A 47 -19.75 -5.34 -38.95
CA LYS A 47 -20.02 -6.70 -38.46
C LYS A 47 -21.16 -7.35 -39.23
N GLU A 48 -22.30 -6.68 -39.36
CA GLU A 48 -23.45 -7.17 -40.11
C GLU A 48 -23.08 -7.41 -41.58
N LEU A 49 -22.22 -6.56 -42.17
CA LEU A 49 -21.74 -6.76 -43.53
C LEU A 49 -20.68 -7.86 -43.63
N GLY A 50 -19.82 -8.02 -42.62
CA GLY A 50 -18.81 -9.09 -42.52
C GLY A 50 -19.40 -10.49 -42.36
N GLU A 51 -20.35 -10.64 -41.43
CA GLU A 51 -21.07 -11.90 -41.17
C GLU A 51 -21.92 -12.30 -42.38
N ARG A 52 -22.61 -11.34 -43.03
CA ARG A 52 -23.34 -11.58 -44.29
C ARG A 52 -22.43 -11.90 -45.49
N THR A 53 -21.14 -11.51 -45.47
CA THR A 53 -20.18 -11.86 -46.54
C THR A 53 -19.60 -13.25 -46.39
N GLU A 54 -19.44 -13.76 -45.16
CA GLU A 54 -18.97 -15.13 -44.90
C GLU A 54 -20.04 -16.19 -45.19
N GLU A 55 -21.29 -15.95 -44.79
CA GLU A 55 -22.39 -16.91 -44.92
C GLU A 55 -22.98 -17.01 -46.33
N ASN A 56 -22.92 -15.93 -47.13
CA ASN A 56 -23.64 -15.85 -48.40
C ASN A 56 -22.70 -15.77 -49.62
N LYS A 57 -22.68 -16.86 -50.42
CA LYS A 57 -21.82 -17.03 -51.62
C LYS A 57 -21.91 -15.88 -52.64
N ARG A 58 -22.99 -15.08 -52.64
CA ARG A 58 -23.17 -13.92 -53.54
C ARG A 58 -22.16 -12.79 -53.32
N TYR A 59 -21.65 -12.59 -52.09
CA TYR A 59 -20.79 -11.46 -51.77
C TYR A 59 -19.29 -11.76 -51.83
N ARG A 60 -18.89 -13.02 -52.13
CA ARG A 60 -17.49 -13.42 -52.36
C ARG A 60 -16.86 -12.87 -53.65
N ASN A 61 -17.60 -12.08 -54.43
CA ASN A 61 -17.08 -11.51 -55.66
C ASN A 61 -16.12 -10.34 -55.34
N LYS A 62 -14.85 -10.45 -55.73
CA LYS A 62 -13.77 -9.49 -55.39
C LYS A 62 -14.14 -8.01 -55.65
N LYS A 63 -14.98 -7.74 -56.66
CA LYS A 63 -15.51 -6.39 -56.96
C LYS A 63 -16.49 -5.84 -55.91
N SER A 64 -17.33 -6.68 -55.31
CA SER A 64 -18.30 -6.26 -54.28
C SER A 64 -17.58 -5.91 -52.98
N LEU A 65 -16.59 -6.71 -52.60
CA LEU A 65 -15.71 -6.42 -51.46
C LEU A 65 -14.89 -5.15 -51.70
N ALA A 66 -14.36 -4.94 -52.91
CA ALA A 66 -13.63 -3.73 -53.27
C ALA A 66 -14.51 -2.47 -53.23
N ASN A 67 -15.77 -2.55 -53.70
CA ASN A 67 -16.72 -1.45 -53.62
C ASN A 67 -17.14 -1.15 -52.18
N LEU A 68 -17.33 -2.18 -51.35
CA LEU A 68 -17.62 -2.01 -49.93
C LEU A 68 -16.45 -1.32 -49.22
N VAL A 69 -15.22 -1.77 -49.47
CA VAL A 69 -14.00 -1.13 -48.95
C VAL A 69 -13.89 0.32 -49.44
N ALA A 70 -14.21 0.60 -50.71
CA ALA A 70 -14.19 1.96 -51.25
C ALA A 70 -15.24 2.87 -50.58
N THR A 71 -16.45 2.38 -50.35
CA THR A 71 -17.53 3.10 -49.66
C THR A 71 -17.16 3.37 -48.19
N CYS A 72 -16.63 2.36 -47.48
CA CYS A 72 -16.15 2.56 -46.10
C CYS A 72 -15.01 3.57 -46.03
N LYS A 73 -14.06 3.54 -46.99
CA LYS A 73 -12.98 4.54 -47.10
C LYS A 73 -13.52 5.95 -47.37
N PHE A 74 -14.51 6.08 -48.24
CA PHE A 74 -15.16 7.36 -48.54
C PHE A 74 -15.88 7.94 -47.31
N ILE A 75 -16.66 7.11 -46.61
CA ILE A 75 -17.36 7.51 -45.38
C ILE A 75 -16.35 7.92 -44.31
N ALA A 76 -15.31 7.11 -44.08
CA ALA A 76 -14.26 7.42 -43.11
C ALA A 76 -13.53 8.73 -43.43
N GLY A 77 -13.16 8.96 -44.70
CA GLY A 77 -12.52 10.20 -45.14
C GLY A 77 -13.39 11.45 -44.94
N THR A 78 -14.70 11.32 -45.20
CA THR A 78 -15.68 12.41 -45.03
C THR A 78 -15.87 12.74 -43.54
N LEU A 79 -15.98 11.71 -42.70
CA LEU A 79 -16.12 11.85 -41.25
C LEU A 79 -14.87 12.48 -40.60
N GLN A 80 -13.67 12.09 -41.03
CA GLN A 80 -12.43 12.71 -40.57
C GLN A 80 -12.38 14.21 -40.91
N THR A 81 -12.81 14.58 -42.11
CA THR A 81 -12.87 15.98 -42.56
C THR A 81 -13.88 16.79 -41.74
N PHE A 82 -15.05 16.20 -41.46
CA PHE A 82 -16.07 16.83 -40.63
C PHE A 82 -15.60 17.06 -39.19
N LEU A 83 -15.01 16.03 -38.55
CA LEU A 83 -14.45 16.13 -37.20
C LEU A 83 -13.33 17.17 -37.10
N TYR A 84 -12.49 17.27 -38.13
CA TYR A 84 -11.44 18.30 -38.23
C TYR A 84 -12.00 19.72 -38.31
N VAL A 85 -12.97 19.96 -39.19
CA VAL A 85 -13.59 21.28 -39.34
C VAL A 85 -14.27 21.70 -38.04
N GLN A 86 -14.93 20.75 -37.37
CA GLN A 86 -15.58 21.01 -36.09
C GLN A 86 -14.57 21.31 -34.96
N ASP A 87 -13.44 20.59 -34.92
CA ASP A 87 -12.37 20.83 -33.94
C ASP A 87 -11.77 22.25 -34.08
N LEU A 88 -11.66 22.76 -35.30
CA LEU A 88 -11.20 24.12 -35.57
C LEU A 88 -12.22 25.20 -35.22
N GLN A 89 -13.52 24.90 -35.29
CA GLN A 89 -14.60 25.86 -35.05
C GLN A 89 -14.99 25.97 -33.57
N ASP A 90 -15.17 24.83 -32.89
CA ASP A 90 -15.73 24.77 -31.54
C ASP A 90 -14.66 24.73 -30.45
N GLY A 91 -13.39 24.40 -30.80
CA GLY A 91 -12.29 24.25 -29.85
C GLY A 91 -12.40 23.05 -28.89
N GLU A 92 -13.43 22.21 -29.06
CA GLU A 92 -13.73 21.07 -28.18
C GLU A 92 -12.88 19.82 -28.46
N MET A 93 -12.15 19.79 -29.59
CA MET A 93 -11.18 18.75 -29.94
C MET A 93 -11.74 17.33 -29.97
N LYS A 94 -12.97 17.17 -30.47
CA LYS A 94 -13.70 15.91 -30.60
C LYS A 94 -13.01 14.92 -31.54
N GLY A 95 -12.51 15.38 -32.68
CA GLY A 95 -11.78 14.56 -33.65
C GLY A 95 -10.48 14.02 -33.08
N LEU A 96 -9.72 14.86 -32.38
CA LEU A 96 -8.49 14.46 -31.69
C LEU A 96 -8.76 13.52 -30.51
N ARG A 97 -9.82 13.77 -29.72
CA ARG A 97 -10.27 12.84 -28.67
C ARG A 97 -10.64 11.49 -29.26
N TYR A 98 -11.37 11.47 -30.37
CA TYR A 98 -11.77 10.23 -31.05
C TYR A 98 -10.56 9.44 -31.54
N ALA A 99 -9.61 10.10 -32.22
CA ALA A 99 -8.40 9.49 -32.75
C ALA A 99 -7.59 8.78 -31.66
N ILE A 100 -7.51 9.39 -30.48
CA ILE A 100 -6.64 8.92 -29.40
C ILE A 100 -7.34 7.95 -28.43
N ILE A 101 -8.66 8.09 -28.23
CA ILE A 101 -9.43 7.20 -27.33
C ILE A 101 -9.86 5.91 -28.04
N ASN A 102 -10.27 6.01 -29.31
CA ASN A 102 -10.95 4.92 -30.02
C ASN A 102 -10.23 4.46 -31.29
N GLY A 103 -9.17 5.14 -31.72
CA GLY A 103 -8.44 4.83 -32.94
C GLY A 103 -7.32 3.82 -32.73
N ASP A 104 -7.12 2.93 -33.70
CA ASP A 104 -5.86 2.19 -33.85
C ASP A 104 -4.71 3.16 -34.21
N ASP A 105 -3.47 2.75 -33.96
CA ASP A 105 -2.28 3.61 -34.16
C ASP A 105 -2.23 4.21 -35.57
N ASP A 106 -2.45 3.39 -36.61
CA ASP A 106 -2.49 3.81 -38.02
C ASP A 106 -3.57 4.87 -38.31
N ILE A 107 -4.72 4.76 -37.65
CA ILE A 107 -5.83 5.68 -37.83
C ILE A 107 -5.50 7.00 -37.12
N ALA A 108 -4.97 6.92 -35.91
CA ALA A 108 -4.62 8.09 -35.13
C ALA A 108 -3.47 8.88 -35.75
N ILE A 109 -2.42 8.21 -36.21
CA ILE A 109 -1.31 8.86 -36.91
C ILE A 109 -1.78 9.48 -38.23
N GLY A 110 -2.68 8.80 -38.95
CA GLY A 110 -3.30 9.32 -40.17
C GLY A 110 -4.13 10.58 -39.92
N ILE A 111 -4.84 10.65 -38.79
CA ILE A 111 -5.58 11.85 -38.37
C ILE A 111 -4.59 12.95 -37.96
N LEU A 112 -3.62 12.66 -37.09
CA LEU A 112 -2.66 13.64 -36.60
C LEU A 112 -1.84 14.26 -37.74
N ASN A 113 -1.45 13.48 -38.76
CA ASN A 113 -0.71 14.00 -39.91
C ASN A 113 -1.54 14.93 -40.82
N LYS A 114 -2.87 14.91 -40.73
CA LYS A 114 -3.75 15.81 -41.50
C LYS A 114 -3.97 17.16 -40.83
N TYR A 115 -3.80 17.26 -39.51
CA TYR A 115 -3.98 18.53 -38.80
C TYR A 115 -2.75 19.44 -39.01
N PRO A 116 -2.94 20.76 -39.17
CA PRO A 116 -1.82 21.69 -39.24
C PRO A 116 -1.00 21.65 -37.95
N GLU A 117 0.32 21.50 -38.07
CA GLU A 117 1.25 21.33 -36.95
C GLU A 117 1.10 22.42 -35.88
N ARG A 118 0.90 23.68 -36.31
CA ARG A 118 0.69 24.84 -35.41
C ARG A 118 -0.52 24.69 -34.48
N HIS A 119 -1.57 24.01 -34.94
CA HIS A 119 -2.77 23.76 -34.14
C HIS A 119 -2.55 22.57 -33.22
N LEU A 120 -1.97 21.48 -33.72
CA LEU A 120 -1.63 20.31 -32.89
C LEU A 120 -0.73 20.67 -31.71
N LYS A 121 0.33 21.46 -31.94
CA LYS A 121 1.27 21.88 -30.88
C LYS A 121 0.59 22.57 -29.70
N ARG A 122 -0.48 23.33 -29.94
CA ARG A 122 -1.25 24.01 -28.89
C ARG A 122 -2.10 23.03 -28.06
N CYS A 123 -2.32 21.83 -28.57
CA CYS A 123 -3.39 20.95 -28.12
C CYS A 123 -2.92 19.57 -27.64
N VAL A 124 -1.71 19.17 -28.02
CA VAL A 124 -1.03 17.94 -27.57
C VAL A 124 -0.96 17.83 -26.04
N ASN A 125 -0.83 18.95 -25.34
CA ASN A 125 -0.68 19.02 -23.89
C ASN A 125 -1.98 19.38 -23.14
N ILE A 126 -3.12 19.46 -23.84
CA ILE A 126 -4.41 19.71 -23.19
C ILE A 126 -4.80 18.49 -22.35
N ARG A 127 -5.30 18.75 -21.14
CA ARG A 127 -5.95 17.73 -20.31
C ARG A 127 -7.41 17.60 -20.73
N PHE A 128 -7.78 16.43 -21.23
CA PHE A 128 -9.16 16.09 -21.57
C PHE A 128 -9.88 15.59 -20.32
N SER A 129 -11.13 16.03 -20.13
CA SER A 129 -12.00 15.51 -19.06
C SER A 129 -13.07 14.56 -19.62
N SER A 130 -13.25 13.40 -19.00
CA SER A 130 -14.43 12.53 -19.25
C SER A 130 -15.57 12.89 -18.29
N GLN A 131 -16.80 13.07 -18.81
CA GLN A 131 -17.99 13.41 -18.01
C GLN A 131 -18.70 12.20 -17.40
N VAL A 132 -18.16 10.99 -17.53
CA VAL A 132 -18.78 9.78 -16.97
C VAL A 132 -18.42 9.64 -15.49
N GLY A 133 -19.21 10.30 -14.63
CA GLY A 133 -19.33 9.98 -13.19
C GLY A 133 -18.20 10.39 -12.24
N LYS A 134 -16.96 10.62 -12.71
CA LYS A 134 -15.87 11.25 -11.94
C LYS A 134 -14.95 12.03 -12.90
N ASN A 135 -14.43 13.19 -12.48
CA ASN A 135 -13.57 14.06 -13.29
C ASN A 135 -12.21 13.40 -13.62
N VAL A 136 -12.16 12.52 -14.61
CA VAL A 136 -10.90 11.93 -15.09
C VAL A 136 -10.21 12.89 -16.01
N THR A 137 -8.93 13.15 -15.78
CA THR A 137 -8.12 13.94 -16.70
C THR A 137 -7.04 13.10 -17.34
N PHE A 138 -6.79 13.28 -18.64
CA PHE A 138 -5.70 12.61 -19.36
C PHE A 138 -5.19 13.48 -20.51
N THR A 139 -3.98 13.20 -21.01
CA THR A 139 -3.45 13.83 -22.23
C THR A 139 -3.41 12.82 -23.38
N MET A 140 -3.08 13.28 -24.59
CA MET A 140 -2.97 12.35 -25.72
C MET A 140 -1.88 11.29 -25.50
N LEU A 141 -0.78 11.68 -24.85
CA LEU A 141 0.34 10.78 -24.56
C LEU A 141 -0.07 9.65 -23.60
N HIS A 142 -0.93 9.92 -22.63
CA HIS A 142 -1.46 8.91 -21.71
C HIS A 142 -2.22 7.82 -22.46
N MET A 143 -3.15 8.22 -23.32
CA MET A 143 -3.98 7.29 -24.09
C MET A 143 -3.17 6.56 -25.15
N ALA A 144 -2.25 7.23 -25.85
CA ALA A 144 -1.36 6.59 -26.81
C ALA A 144 -0.50 5.51 -26.14
N ALA A 145 0.00 5.77 -24.93
CA ALA A 145 0.74 4.77 -24.14
C ALA A 145 -0.15 3.61 -23.66
N THR A 146 -1.35 3.90 -23.15
CA THR A 146 -2.32 2.88 -22.72
C THR A 146 -2.74 1.96 -23.88
N ASN A 147 -2.97 2.54 -25.06
CA ASN A 147 -3.45 1.84 -26.25
C ASN A 147 -2.33 1.28 -27.14
N LYS A 148 -1.07 1.37 -26.71
CA LYS A 148 0.11 0.83 -27.44
C LYS A 148 0.28 1.44 -28.85
N MET A 149 0.06 2.74 -28.96
CA MET A 149 0.10 3.49 -30.22
C MET A 149 1.51 4.07 -30.43
N TYR A 150 2.41 3.24 -30.92
CA TYR A 150 3.85 3.50 -31.03
C TYR A 150 4.20 4.67 -31.96
N ASP A 151 3.64 4.69 -33.17
CA ASP A 151 3.89 5.75 -34.16
C ASP A 151 3.28 7.06 -33.68
N THR A 152 2.12 6.97 -33.03
CA THR A 152 1.48 8.11 -32.37
C THR A 152 2.35 8.68 -31.25
N ILE A 153 2.98 7.85 -30.40
CA ILE A 153 3.91 8.33 -29.35
C ILE A 153 5.08 9.11 -29.96
N GLU A 154 5.68 8.59 -31.03
CA GLU A 154 6.76 9.28 -31.73
C GLU A 154 6.29 10.62 -32.31
N LYS A 155 5.11 10.65 -32.94
CA LYS A 155 4.54 11.89 -33.46
C LYS A 155 4.25 12.91 -32.36
N LEU A 156 3.68 12.47 -31.23
CA LEU A 156 3.40 13.35 -30.09
C LEU A 156 4.70 13.95 -29.52
N HIS A 157 5.80 13.18 -29.49
CA HIS A 157 7.11 13.70 -29.12
C HIS A 157 7.58 14.81 -30.07
N GLN A 158 7.53 14.57 -31.39
CA GLN A 158 7.87 15.56 -32.42
C GLN A 158 7.03 16.86 -32.30
N LEU A 159 5.78 16.72 -31.86
CA LEU A 159 4.86 17.83 -31.63
C LEU A 159 5.04 18.53 -30.26
N GLY A 160 6.04 18.14 -29.45
CA GLY A 160 6.34 18.78 -28.18
C GLY A 160 5.45 18.34 -27.02
N ALA A 161 5.03 17.08 -27.00
CA ALA A 161 4.34 16.50 -25.84
C ALA A 161 5.21 16.57 -24.57
N LYS A 162 4.59 17.04 -23.49
CA LYS A 162 5.18 17.15 -22.15
C LYS A 162 4.79 15.96 -21.29
N TRP A 163 5.66 15.62 -20.35
CA TRP A 163 5.36 14.65 -19.30
C TRP A 163 4.45 15.29 -18.25
N LEU A 164 3.14 15.11 -18.43
CA LEU A 164 2.12 15.62 -17.53
C LEU A 164 1.51 14.48 -16.73
N TYR A 165 0.96 14.80 -15.57
CA TYR A 165 0.23 13.84 -14.74
C TYR A 165 -1.29 14.05 -14.88
N ALA A 166 -2.00 12.94 -14.76
CA ALA A 166 -3.42 12.77 -15.04
C ALA A 166 -4.17 12.27 -13.79
N GLU A 167 -5.38 12.75 -13.55
CA GLU A 167 -6.18 12.42 -12.35
C GLU A 167 -7.16 11.26 -12.61
N ASN A 168 -7.56 10.56 -11.54
CA ASN A 168 -8.64 9.56 -11.53
C ASN A 168 -8.45 8.42 -12.56
N PHE A 169 -7.42 7.61 -12.36
CA PHE A 169 -7.04 6.50 -13.23
C PHE A 169 -8.12 5.40 -13.43
N ASP A 170 -9.07 5.25 -12.50
CA ASP A 170 -10.01 4.12 -12.42
C ASP A 170 -11.00 3.96 -13.59
N LEU A 171 -11.24 5.02 -14.37
CA LEU A 171 -12.24 5.03 -15.45
C LEU A 171 -11.67 4.74 -16.85
N ILE A 172 -10.35 4.64 -17.02
CA ILE A 172 -9.70 4.35 -18.31
C ILE A 172 -9.28 2.87 -18.40
N GLN A 173 -9.52 2.10 -17.34
CA GLN A 173 -9.06 0.73 -17.25
C GLN A 173 -9.98 -0.21 -18.03
N SER A 174 -9.39 -1.06 -18.90
CA SER A 174 -10.08 -2.25 -19.39
C SER A 174 -10.37 -3.20 -18.22
N ASP A 175 -11.38 -4.06 -18.37
CA ASP A 175 -11.70 -5.05 -17.34
C ASP A 175 -10.51 -5.99 -17.06
N ASP A 176 -9.75 -6.39 -18.09
CA ASP A 176 -8.50 -7.15 -17.93
C ASP A 176 -7.45 -6.44 -17.05
N PHE A 177 -7.39 -5.12 -17.16
CA PHE A 177 -6.44 -4.32 -16.37
C PHE A 177 -6.93 -4.17 -14.93
N ARG A 178 -8.24 -4.06 -14.71
CA ARG A 178 -8.84 -4.10 -13.36
C ARG A 178 -8.56 -5.44 -12.68
N ASP A 179 -8.72 -6.54 -13.41
CA ASP A 179 -8.40 -7.88 -12.92
C ASP A 179 -6.92 -8.01 -12.58
N THR A 180 -6.04 -7.47 -13.42
CA THR A 180 -4.60 -7.40 -13.13
C THR A 180 -4.31 -6.60 -11.85
N LEU A 181 -4.95 -5.43 -11.66
CA LEU A 181 -4.78 -4.61 -10.47
C LEU A 181 -5.31 -5.29 -9.20
N SER A 182 -6.37 -6.09 -9.29
CA SER A 182 -6.92 -6.83 -8.16
C SER A 182 -5.89 -7.80 -7.55
N SER A 183 -4.91 -8.23 -8.35
CA SER A 183 -3.78 -9.06 -7.89
C SER A 183 -2.75 -8.27 -7.08
N PHE A 184 -2.84 -6.93 -7.02
CA PHE A 184 -1.90 -6.03 -6.36
C PHE A 184 -2.61 -5.10 -5.35
N PRO A 185 -3.10 -5.63 -4.21
CA PRO A 185 -3.92 -4.87 -3.26
C PRO A 185 -3.19 -3.66 -2.63
N ALA A 186 -1.88 -3.72 -2.44
CA ALA A 186 -1.08 -2.58 -1.97
C ALA A 186 -1.05 -1.44 -3.00
N LEU A 187 -0.85 -1.78 -4.28
CA LEU A 187 -0.91 -0.81 -5.36
C LEU A 187 -2.32 -0.21 -5.44
N GLN A 188 -3.37 -1.03 -5.41
CA GLN A 188 -4.76 -0.57 -5.49
C GLN A 188 -5.13 0.43 -4.39
N ARG A 189 -4.69 0.20 -3.14
CA ARG A 189 -4.86 1.17 -2.04
C ARG A 189 -4.17 2.49 -2.34
N THR A 190 -2.98 2.42 -2.93
CA THR A 190 -2.18 3.60 -3.29
C THR A 190 -2.81 4.40 -4.43
N LEU A 191 -3.53 3.77 -5.37
CA LEU A 191 -4.09 4.42 -6.56
C LEU A 191 -5.11 5.53 -6.28
N ARG A 192 -5.77 5.52 -5.11
CA ARG A 192 -6.87 6.46 -4.81
C ARG A 192 -6.43 7.91 -4.75
N ASN A 193 -5.17 8.16 -4.40
CA ASN A 193 -4.61 9.50 -4.14
C ASN A 193 -3.42 9.80 -5.04
N ILE A 194 -3.43 9.29 -6.29
CA ILE A 194 -2.35 9.57 -7.25
C ILE A 194 -2.86 10.18 -8.55
N ASN A 195 -2.01 11.04 -9.09
CA ASN A 195 -2.03 11.42 -10.48
C ASN A 195 -1.03 10.53 -11.23
N TRP A 196 -1.49 9.80 -12.23
CA TRP A 196 -0.68 8.82 -12.95
C TRP A 196 0.09 9.47 -14.10
N ALA A 197 1.23 8.88 -14.48
CA ALA A 197 2.05 9.30 -15.61
C ALA A 197 1.83 8.41 -16.85
N PRO A 198 2.25 8.83 -18.06
CA PRO A 198 2.01 8.06 -19.27
C PRO A 198 2.57 6.63 -19.28
N ASN A 199 3.67 6.37 -18.58
CA ASN A 199 4.25 5.02 -18.50
C ASN A 199 3.61 4.11 -17.44
N PHE A 200 2.69 4.62 -16.61
CA PHE A 200 2.15 3.89 -15.47
C PHE A 200 1.45 2.59 -15.91
N VAL A 201 0.56 2.67 -16.89
CA VAL A 201 -0.17 1.52 -17.44
C VAL A 201 0.78 0.52 -18.09
N GLY A 202 1.66 1.01 -18.97
CA GLY A 202 2.61 0.17 -19.70
C GLY A 202 3.53 -0.62 -18.76
N LEU A 203 3.96 -0.01 -17.66
CA LEU A 203 4.80 -0.67 -16.65
C LEU A 203 4.06 -1.79 -15.90
N ILE A 204 2.80 -1.58 -15.54
CA ILE A 204 1.96 -2.59 -14.87
C ILE A 204 1.63 -3.73 -15.82
N ALA A 205 1.23 -3.40 -17.06
CA ALA A 205 0.93 -4.35 -18.13
C ALA A 205 2.18 -5.07 -18.69
N LYS A 206 3.39 -4.71 -18.23
CA LYS A 206 4.68 -5.24 -18.70
C LYS A 206 4.87 -5.06 -20.22
N GLU A 207 4.31 -4.00 -20.80
CA GLU A 207 4.41 -3.69 -22.23
C GLU A 207 5.75 -2.99 -22.50
N LYS A 208 6.70 -3.77 -23.06
CA LYS A 208 8.10 -3.37 -23.16
C LYS A 208 8.33 -2.28 -24.20
N HIS A 209 7.59 -2.28 -25.30
CA HIS A 209 7.90 -1.41 -26.43
C HIS A 209 7.51 0.04 -26.18
N THR A 210 6.30 0.27 -25.66
CA THR A 210 5.82 1.57 -25.14
C THR A 210 6.78 2.08 -24.07
N CYS A 211 7.15 1.24 -23.10
CA CYS A 211 8.10 1.61 -22.06
C CYS A 211 9.45 2.06 -22.63
N TYR A 212 9.96 1.36 -23.65
CA TYR A 212 11.20 1.72 -24.33
C TYR A 212 11.08 3.07 -25.06
N LEU A 213 10.00 3.30 -25.80
CA LEU A 213 9.76 4.58 -26.48
C LEU A 213 9.65 5.75 -25.51
N LEU A 214 8.90 5.57 -24.41
CA LEU A 214 8.75 6.59 -23.38
C LEU A 214 10.10 6.89 -22.67
N ALA A 215 10.91 5.87 -22.40
CA ALA A 215 12.25 6.04 -21.82
C ALA A 215 13.21 6.73 -22.79
N LYS A 216 13.09 6.47 -24.10
CA LYS A 216 13.89 7.10 -25.16
C LYS A 216 13.58 8.59 -25.30
N TYR A 217 12.29 8.96 -25.31
CA TYR A 217 11.86 10.33 -25.60
C TYR A 217 11.72 11.23 -24.36
N TRP A 218 11.54 10.66 -23.16
CA TRP A 218 11.49 11.40 -21.89
C TRP A 218 12.36 10.74 -20.80
N PRO A 219 13.68 10.62 -21.01
CA PRO A 219 14.57 9.83 -20.13
C PRO A 219 14.61 10.33 -18.67
N GLU A 220 14.54 11.64 -18.45
CA GLU A 220 14.55 12.23 -17.10
C GLU A 220 13.22 12.05 -16.34
N SER A 221 12.10 12.03 -17.07
CA SER A 221 10.76 11.90 -16.48
C SER A 221 10.31 10.45 -16.35
N TYR A 222 10.83 9.56 -17.19
CA TYR A 222 10.47 8.15 -17.23
C TYR A 222 10.57 7.45 -15.86
N PRO A 223 11.54 7.75 -14.98
CA PRO A 223 11.58 7.14 -13.66
C PRO A 223 10.41 7.48 -12.74
N PHE A 224 9.60 8.50 -13.06
CA PHE A 224 8.52 8.99 -12.22
C PHE A 224 7.16 8.61 -12.80
N VAL A 225 6.51 7.64 -12.16
CA VAL A 225 5.35 6.93 -12.69
C VAL A 225 4.01 7.45 -12.16
N ALA A 226 4.04 8.18 -11.05
CA ALA A 226 2.88 8.88 -10.52
C ALA A 226 3.29 10.05 -9.59
N ARG A 227 2.33 10.88 -9.20
CA ARG A 227 2.44 11.95 -8.20
C ARG A 227 1.34 11.79 -7.15
N PHE A 228 1.66 11.98 -5.88
CA PHE A 228 0.66 11.89 -4.81
C PHE A 228 -0.09 13.21 -4.65
N THR A 229 -1.42 13.14 -4.55
CA THR A 229 -2.28 14.25 -4.13
C THR A 229 -2.47 14.20 -2.61
N TYR A 230 -2.16 15.28 -1.91
CA TYR A 230 -2.26 15.31 -0.45
C TYR A 230 -3.71 15.48 0.01
N PRO A 231 -4.23 14.63 0.92
CA PRO A 231 -5.40 14.99 1.70
C PRO A 231 -5.07 16.15 2.67
N PRO A 232 -6.06 16.96 3.07
CA PRO A 232 -5.88 18.19 3.86
C PRO A 232 -5.44 18.01 5.32
N ALA A 233 -4.93 16.84 5.72
CA ALA A 233 -4.65 16.52 7.11
C ALA A 233 -3.21 16.07 7.30
N LEU A 234 -2.31 16.99 7.65
CA LEU A 234 -1.14 16.74 8.51
C LEU A 234 -0.57 18.08 9.00
N LEU A 235 -0.81 18.34 10.30
CA LEU A 235 -0.34 19.47 11.12
C LEU A 235 -0.72 20.89 10.64
N PRO A 236 -1.42 21.71 11.46
CA PRO A 236 -1.61 23.13 11.17
C PRO A 236 -0.24 23.82 11.02
N GLY A 237 -0.05 24.57 9.93
CA GLY A 237 1.09 25.48 9.78
C GLY A 237 2.27 25.01 8.93
N ARG A 238 2.23 23.83 8.30
CA ARG A 238 3.25 23.46 7.28
C ARG A 238 2.85 23.91 5.86
N PRO A 239 3.80 24.39 5.04
CA PRO A 239 3.52 24.78 3.67
C PRO A 239 3.02 23.57 2.85
N ARG A 240 1.96 23.80 2.09
CA ARG A 240 1.16 22.81 1.33
C ARG A 240 1.84 22.39 0.01
N ASP A 241 3.15 22.57 -0.12
CA ASP A 241 3.78 22.80 -1.43
C ASP A 241 4.73 21.69 -1.90
N ARG A 242 4.82 20.55 -1.18
CA ARG A 242 5.70 19.45 -1.60
C ARG A 242 4.93 18.40 -2.38
N GLU A 243 5.05 18.42 -3.71
CA GLU A 243 4.63 17.31 -4.56
C GLU A 243 5.68 16.19 -4.50
N TYR A 244 5.27 14.97 -4.12
CA TYR A 244 6.14 13.78 -4.17
C TYR A 244 5.71 12.85 -5.31
N CYS A 245 6.71 12.22 -5.91
CA CYS A 245 6.50 11.32 -7.04
C CYS A 245 6.66 9.85 -6.61
N MET A 246 5.74 9.00 -7.07
CA MET A 246 5.99 7.56 -7.11
C MET A 246 7.02 7.30 -8.21
N THR A 247 8.08 6.55 -7.89
CA THR A 247 9.12 6.18 -8.83
C THR A 247 8.83 4.80 -9.41
N LEU A 248 9.52 4.45 -10.49
CA LEU A 248 9.47 3.13 -11.08
C LEU A 248 9.87 2.04 -10.06
N VAL A 249 10.78 2.36 -9.13
CA VAL A 249 11.21 1.42 -8.07
C VAL A 249 10.08 1.21 -7.06
N HIS A 250 9.39 2.29 -6.63
CA HIS A 250 8.20 2.17 -5.77
C HIS A 250 7.14 1.28 -6.41
N LEU A 251 6.84 1.48 -7.70
CA LEU A 251 5.89 0.66 -8.43
C LEU A 251 6.33 -0.81 -8.52
N MET A 252 7.60 -1.09 -8.83
CA MET A 252 8.13 -2.46 -8.87
C MET A 252 8.05 -3.18 -7.53
N VAL A 253 8.20 -2.45 -6.41
CA VAL A 253 8.01 -3.00 -5.07
C VAL A 253 6.53 -3.31 -4.79
N LEU A 254 5.63 -2.39 -5.17
CA LEU A 254 4.17 -2.52 -5.01
C LEU A 254 3.56 -3.65 -5.85
N LEU A 255 4.17 -4.03 -6.98
CA LEU A 255 3.72 -5.09 -7.89
C LEU A 255 4.04 -6.53 -7.38
N CYS A 256 3.87 -6.80 -6.09
CA CYS A 256 4.18 -8.07 -5.40
C CYS A 256 3.01 -9.09 -5.46
N PRO A 257 3.21 -10.44 -5.45
CA PRO A 257 4.46 -11.18 -5.19
C PRO A 257 5.03 -11.92 -6.41
N ASP A 258 5.60 -11.20 -7.39
CA ASP A 258 6.42 -11.80 -8.45
C ASP A 258 7.88 -11.94 -7.96
N ARG A 259 8.41 -13.18 -7.87
CA ARG A 259 9.80 -13.46 -7.45
C ARG A 259 10.84 -12.70 -8.29
N ASN A 260 10.50 -12.33 -9.53
CA ASN A 260 11.39 -11.60 -10.42
C ASN A 260 11.49 -10.10 -10.09
N ASN A 261 10.65 -9.56 -9.20
CA ASN A 261 10.65 -8.14 -8.90
C ASN A 261 11.90 -7.66 -8.16
N LEU A 262 12.54 -8.50 -7.34
CA LEU A 262 13.81 -8.13 -6.71
C LEU A 262 14.88 -7.82 -7.77
N ASN A 263 14.96 -8.62 -8.83
CA ASN A 263 15.90 -8.39 -9.93
C ASN A 263 15.58 -7.10 -10.69
N ARG A 264 14.28 -6.79 -10.88
CA ARG A 264 13.85 -5.53 -11.49
C ARG A 264 14.18 -4.31 -10.64
N VAL A 265 13.95 -4.39 -9.32
CA VAL A 265 14.33 -3.36 -8.36
C VAL A 265 15.85 -3.15 -8.40
N LYS A 266 16.65 -4.22 -8.38
CA LYS A 266 18.11 -4.13 -8.50
C LYS A 266 18.56 -3.49 -9.83
N ALA A 267 17.97 -3.90 -10.95
CA ALA A 267 18.28 -3.33 -12.25
C ALA A 267 17.92 -1.84 -12.32
N ALA A 268 16.76 -1.46 -11.80
CA ALA A 268 16.32 -0.08 -11.73
C ALA A 268 17.22 0.79 -10.84
N LEU A 269 17.62 0.28 -9.66
CA LEU A 269 18.53 1.00 -8.77
C LEU A 269 19.96 1.06 -9.29
N LYS A 270 20.38 0.11 -10.14
CA LYS A 270 21.65 0.21 -10.86
C LYS A 270 21.62 1.34 -11.89
N GLN A 271 20.49 1.54 -12.56
CA GLN A 271 20.30 2.60 -13.55
C GLN A 271 20.02 3.96 -12.91
N TYR A 272 19.27 3.98 -11.81
CA TYR A 272 18.81 5.18 -11.12
C TYR A 272 19.00 5.04 -9.59
N PRO A 273 20.24 5.16 -9.09
CA PRO A 273 20.56 4.90 -7.69
C PRO A 273 19.86 5.85 -6.71
N ASP A 274 19.63 7.10 -7.11
CA ASP A 274 19.03 8.13 -6.25
C ASP A 274 17.57 7.86 -5.90
N LEU A 275 16.86 7.05 -6.70
CA LEU A 275 15.45 6.73 -6.45
C LEU A 275 15.21 6.01 -5.13
N LYS A 276 16.23 5.33 -4.57
CA LYS A 276 16.15 4.67 -3.26
C LYS A 276 15.86 5.67 -2.12
N ARG A 277 16.32 6.92 -2.26
CA ARG A 277 16.24 7.95 -1.20
C ARG A 277 14.95 8.77 -1.25
N LEU A 278 14.18 8.66 -2.33
CA LEU A 278 12.93 9.37 -2.48
C LEU A 278 11.84 8.66 -1.65
N PRO A 279 10.98 9.41 -0.95
CA PRO A 279 9.86 8.82 -0.26
C PRO A 279 8.79 8.39 -1.27
N GLY A 280 7.95 7.44 -0.87
CA GLY A 280 6.71 7.14 -1.58
C GLY A 280 5.50 7.18 -0.66
N THR A 281 4.31 7.06 -1.27
CA THR A 281 2.99 7.12 -0.63
C THR A 281 2.66 8.49 -0.02
N GLU A 282 1.40 8.66 0.40
CA GLU A 282 0.93 9.84 1.15
C GLU A 282 1.59 9.99 2.53
N ARG A 283 2.21 8.91 3.04
CA ARG A 283 2.84 8.85 4.36
C ARG A 283 4.30 9.30 4.34
N GLU A 284 4.85 9.59 3.16
CA GLU A 284 6.27 9.92 2.98
C GLU A 284 7.18 8.87 3.64
N CYS A 285 7.04 7.61 3.22
CA CYS A 285 7.78 6.49 3.80
C CYS A 285 8.85 5.98 2.84
N SER A 286 9.90 5.37 3.41
CA SER A 286 10.97 4.76 2.63
C SER A 286 10.48 3.59 1.77
N ILE A 287 11.25 3.24 0.74
CA ILE A 287 11.00 2.06 -0.09
C ILE A 287 10.88 0.74 0.70
N ILE A 288 11.46 0.70 1.90
CA ILE A 288 11.47 -0.47 2.78
C ILE A 288 10.13 -0.59 3.50
N SER A 289 9.57 0.54 3.94
CA SER A 289 8.20 0.60 4.46
C SER A 289 7.19 0.20 3.37
N ILE A 290 7.42 0.62 2.11
CA ILE A 290 6.61 0.19 0.96
C ILE A 290 6.74 -1.31 0.70
N ALA A 291 7.92 -1.91 0.90
CA ALA A 291 8.10 -3.35 0.78
C ALA A 291 7.29 -4.13 1.83
N VAL A 292 7.13 -3.58 3.04
CA VAL A 292 6.24 -4.13 4.06
C VAL A 292 4.78 -4.00 3.65
N GLU A 293 4.36 -2.84 3.16
CA GLU A 293 2.99 -2.60 2.65
C GLU A 293 2.63 -3.53 1.49
N ALA A 294 3.58 -3.77 0.59
CA ALA A 294 3.46 -4.68 -0.55
C ALA A 294 3.64 -6.16 -0.16
N GLN A 295 3.94 -6.48 1.10
CA GLN A 295 4.26 -7.83 1.58
C GLN A 295 5.39 -8.50 0.77
N ASN A 296 6.37 -7.71 0.33
CA ASN A 296 7.47 -8.13 -0.54
C ASN A 296 8.71 -8.53 0.27
N GLU A 297 8.65 -9.76 0.81
CA GLU A 297 9.68 -10.35 1.67
C GLU A 297 11.09 -10.32 1.05
N ALA A 298 11.22 -10.62 -0.25
CA ALA A 298 12.52 -10.70 -0.93
C ALA A 298 13.20 -9.33 -1.06
N VAL A 299 12.42 -8.29 -1.36
CA VAL A 299 12.92 -6.91 -1.40
C VAL A 299 13.24 -6.42 0.01
N LEU A 300 12.37 -6.73 0.97
CA LEU A 300 12.54 -6.37 2.37
C LEU A 300 13.84 -6.95 2.95
N ASP A 301 14.08 -8.25 2.79
CA ASP A 301 15.31 -8.90 3.29
C ASP A 301 16.57 -8.34 2.61
N HIS A 302 16.51 -8.11 1.30
CA HIS A 302 17.63 -7.51 0.57
C HIS A 302 18.00 -6.12 1.10
N PHE A 303 17.02 -5.25 1.34
CA PHE A 303 17.31 -3.92 1.85
C PHE A 303 17.72 -3.92 3.32
N LEU A 304 17.18 -4.83 4.14
CA LEU A 304 17.50 -4.92 5.57
C LEU A 304 18.90 -5.47 5.87
N TYR A 305 19.59 -6.07 4.89
CA TYR A 305 20.90 -6.70 5.11
C TYR A 305 21.98 -5.72 5.61
N ASP A 306 22.01 -4.49 5.09
CA ASP A 306 23.06 -3.49 5.38
C ASP A 306 22.55 -2.24 6.15
N MET A 307 21.30 -2.26 6.63
CA MET A 307 20.66 -1.08 7.22
C MET A 307 21.11 -0.78 8.65
N ASN A 308 21.16 0.51 8.96
CA ASN A 308 21.42 1.02 10.32
C ASN A 308 20.43 2.11 10.80
N GLY A 309 19.35 2.36 10.05
CA GLY A 309 18.29 3.28 10.47
C GLY A 309 18.58 4.75 10.22
N ARG A 310 19.63 5.06 9.44
CA ARG A 310 19.98 6.42 9.01
C ARG A 310 19.42 6.76 7.63
N GLU A 311 18.68 5.86 7.03
CA GLU A 311 18.04 6.05 5.74
C GLU A 311 16.99 7.18 5.83
N PRO A 312 16.93 8.09 4.83
CA PRO A 312 15.85 9.06 4.74
C PRO A 312 14.49 8.37 4.79
N TYR A 313 13.52 8.96 5.50
CA TYR A 313 12.15 8.47 5.58
C TYR A 313 12.01 7.06 6.18
N PHE A 314 13.01 6.59 6.94
CA PHE A 314 12.90 5.36 7.73
C PHE A 314 11.76 5.45 8.76
N VAL A 315 11.53 6.66 9.27
CA VAL A 315 10.33 7.05 10.00
C VAL A 315 9.44 7.91 9.08
N ASP A 316 8.15 7.58 9.00
CA ASP A 316 7.20 8.29 8.13
C ASP A 316 6.76 9.65 8.71
N ASN A 317 5.90 10.36 7.99
CA ASN A 317 5.39 11.67 8.41
C ASN A 317 4.38 11.61 9.58
N ARG A 318 4.03 10.41 10.07
CA ARG A 318 3.24 10.16 11.28
C ARG A 318 4.12 9.73 12.46
N GLY A 319 5.44 9.65 12.29
CA GLY A 319 6.35 9.14 13.31
C GLY A 319 6.37 7.62 13.42
N TYR A 320 5.84 6.87 12.43
CA TYR A 320 5.86 5.41 12.43
C TYR A 320 7.22 4.91 11.95
N SER A 321 7.87 4.08 12.77
CA SER A 321 9.01 3.26 12.34
C SER A 321 8.56 2.06 11.49
N LEU A 322 9.51 1.35 10.88
CA LEU A 322 9.25 0.14 10.10
C LEU A 322 8.38 -0.90 10.86
N LEU A 323 8.56 -1.01 12.17
CA LEU A 323 7.84 -1.98 12.99
C LEU A 323 6.38 -1.56 13.23
N HIS A 324 6.11 -0.26 13.38
CA HIS A 324 4.74 0.27 13.44
C HIS A 324 3.99 -0.02 12.13
N PHE A 325 4.65 0.18 10.98
CA PHE A 325 4.10 -0.20 9.67
C PHE A 325 3.81 -1.69 9.59
N ALA A 326 4.75 -2.55 9.99
CA ALA A 326 4.55 -3.99 9.96
C ALA A 326 3.38 -4.43 10.84
N VAL A 327 3.23 -3.82 12.03
CA VAL A 327 2.09 -4.09 12.92
C VAL A 327 0.79 -3.62 12.25
N GLU A 328 0.74 -2.42 11.69
CA GLU A 328 -0.42 -1.92 10.94
C GLU A 328 -0.84 -2.88 9.82
N GLN A 329 0.12 -3.38 9.01
CA GLN A 329 -0.19 -4.32 7.92
C GLN A 329 -0.60 -5.72 8.41
N VAL A 330 -0.12 -6.18 9.57
CA VAL A 330 -0.59 -7.43 10.18
C VAL A 330 -2.02 -7.27 10.69
N LEU A 331 -2.34 -6.11 11.27
CA LEU A 331 -3.64 -5.82 11.88
C LEU A 331 -4.74 -5.51 10.88
N LEU A 332 -4.42 -4.92 9.72
CA LEU A 332 -5.39 -4.70 8.65
C LEU A 332 -6.04 -6.02 8.17
N GLY A 333 -5.37 -7.16 8.36
CA GLY A 333 -5.81 -8.43 7.81
C GLY A 333 -5.90 -8.39 6.28
N ASP A 334 -6.15 -9.53 5.65
CA ASP A 334 -6.40 -9.55 4.21
C ASP A 334 -7.89 -9.27 3.96
N ASN A 335 -8.25 -7.99 3.86
CA ASN A 335 -9.56 -7.57 3.33
C ASN A 335 -9.62 -7.64 1.80
N GLY A 336 -8.87 -8.53 1.16
CA GLY A 336 -8.82 -8.67 -0.28
C GLY A 336 -8.50 -10.08 -0.70
N LEU A 337 -9.37 -10.65 -1.54
CA LEU A 337 -9.19 -11.89 -2.28
C LEU A 337 -7.92 -11.79 -3.15
N GLY A 338 -6.78 -12.08 -2.55
CA GLY A 338 -5.50 -12.34 -3.22
C GLY A 338 -4.91 -13.63 -2.64
N PRO A 339 -4.10 -14.39 -3.39
CA PRO A 339 -3.83 -15.80 -3.11
C PRO A 339 -2.96 -16.10 -1.86
N ARG A 340 -2.81 -15.18 -0.89
CA ARG A 340 -1.88 -15.32 0.26
C ARG A 340 -2.35 -14.76 1.62
N GLY A 341 -3.63 -14.92 1.95
CA GLY A 341 -4.22 -14.91 3.30
C GLY A 341 -3.22 -14.85 4.47
N GLN A 342 -3.07 -13.70 5.15
CA GLN A 342 -2.27 -13.40 6.37
C GLN A 342 -0.78 -13.79 6.37
N SER A 343 -0.32 -14.55 5.38
CA SER A 343 1.00 -15.18 5.31
C SER A 343 2.08 -14.19 4.88
N GLY A 344 1.75 -13.17 4.08
CA GLY A 344 2.70 -12.18 3.58
C GLY A 344 3.14 -11.20 4.67
N SER A 345 2.19 -10.50 5.30
CA SER A 345 2.48 -9.55 6.40
C SER A 345 3.17 -10.24 7.58
N SER A 346 2.73 -11.45 7.95
CA SER A 346 3.39 -12.22 9.03
C SER A 346 4.82 -12.64 8.68
N ARG A 347 5.10 -13.01 7.42
CA ARG A 347 6.47 -13.32 6.99
C ARG A 347 7.36 -12.09 6.97
N CYS A 348 6.86 -10.95 6.47
CA CYS A 348 7.60 -9.70 6.51
C CYS A 348 7.90 -9.27 7.95
N MET A 349 6.92 -9.38 8.86
CA MET A 349 7.14 -9.18 10.29
C MET A 349 8.20 -10.14 10.84
N GLY A 350 8.16 -11.43 10.47
CA GLY A 350 9.17 -12.41 10.83
C GLY A 350 10.59 -12.00 10.39
N VAL A 351 10.76 -11.57 9.14
CA VAL A 351 12.04 -11.05 8.62
C VAL A 351 12.51 -9.84 9.41
N ILE A 352 11.62 -8.89 9.70
CA ILE A 352 11.92 -7.69 10.50
C ILE A 352 12.39 -8.08 11.90
N MET A 353 11.67 -8.98 12.57
CA MET A 353 11.96 -9.43 13.94
C MET A 353 13.25 -10.28 14.04
N GLN A 354 13.69 -10.89 12.94
CA GLN A 354 15.00 -11.55 12.87
C GLN A 354 16.17 -10.55 12.81
N LYS A 355 15.91 -9.30 12.42
CA LYS A 355 16.90 -8.22 12.51
C LYS A 355 16.85 -7.61 13.91
N ARG A 356 17.93 -6.92 14.32
CA ARG A 356 18.00 -6.20 15.62
C ARG A 356 17.20 -4.89 15.61
N ILE A 357 16.01 -4.88 14.99
CA ILE A 357 15.10 -3.74 15.02
C ILE A 357 14.49 -3.65 16.41
N ASN A 358 14.40 -2.43 16.93
CA ASN A 358 13.93 -2.20 18.28
C ASN A 358 12.42 -2.40 18.40
N VAL A 359 12.02 -3.45 19.12
CA VAL A 359 10.61 -3.77 19.40
C VAL A 359 9.94 -2.79 20.36
N MET A 360 10.75 -2.06 21.12
CA MET A 360 10.33 -1.09 22.13
C MET A 360 10.20 0.33 21.56
N VAL A 361 10.55 0.54 20.29
CA VAL A 361 10.57 1.90 19.70
C VAL A 361 9.20 2.56 19.80
N THR A 362 9.18 3.79 20.31
CA THR A 362 7.97 4.61 20.40
C THR A 362 7.78 5.41 19.11
N GLN A 363 6.54 5.53 18.64
CA GLN A 363 6.17 6.46 17.58
C GLN A 363 6.67 7.87 17.94
N THR A 364 7.30 8.57 17.00
CA THR A 364 7.97 9.86 17.28
C THR A 364 7.05 11.07 17.20
N MET A 365 5.76 10.84 16.96
CA MET A 365 4.70 11.84 16.99
C MET A 365 3.52 11.34 17.80
N ALA A 366 2.67 12.26 18.26
CA ALA A 366 1.48 11.91 18.99
C ALA A 366 0.61 10.92 18.16
N PRO A 367 0.07 9.86 18.78
CA PRO A 367 -0.04 9.65 20.23
C PRO A 367 1.14 8.92 20.91
N TYR A 368 2.32 8.78 20.29
CA TYR A 368 3.48 8.08 20.88
C TYR A 368 3.18 6.61 21.24
N LYS A 369 2.48 5.89 20.37
CA LYS A 369 2.21 4.46 20.56
C LYS A 369 3.49 3.64 20.42
N THR A 370 3.55 2.50 21.10
CA THR A 370 4.52 1.45 20.79
C THR A 370 3.86 0.38 19.90
N PRO A 371 4.65 -0.41 19.15
CA PRO A 371 4.12 -1.52 18.35
C PRO A 371 3.29 -2.52 19.18
N LEU A 372 3.73 -2.81 20.41
CA LEU A 372 3.00 -3.69 21.34
C LEU A 372 1.64 -3.10 21.72
N LEU A 373 1.58 -1.78 21.95
CA LEU A 373 0.33 -1.10 22.25
C LEU A 373 -0.65 -1.08 21.05
N MET A 374 -0.14 -0.93 19.82
CA MET A 374 -0.95 -1.04 18.60
C MET A 374 -1.56 -2.44 18.43
N LEU A 375 -0.81 -3.50 18.72
CA LEU A 375 -1.35 -4.87 18.73
C LEU A 375 -2.45 -5.03 19.79
N ALA A 376 -2.22 -4.49 20.99
CA ALA A 376 -3.16 -4.57 22.10
C ALA A 376 -4.49 -3.84 21.80
N SER A 377 -4.46 -2.72 21.08
CA SER A 377 -5.68 -1.96 20.76
C SER A 377 -6.69 -2.73 19.90
N HIS A 378 -6.24 -3.76 19.18
CA HIS A 378 -7.08 -4.57 18.29
C HIS A 378 -7.69 -5.80 18.98
N ILE A 379 -7.31 -6.09 20.23
CA ILE A 379 -7.92 -7.17 21.03
C ILE A 379 -9.44 -6.94 21.20
N LEU A 380 -9.88 -5.68 21.23
CA LEU A 380 -11.28 -5.30 21.40
C LEU A 380 -12.18 -5.65 20.20
N VAL A 381 -11.62 -5.71 18.99
CA VAL A 381 -12.38 -5.79 17.74
C VAL A 381 -12.54 -7.23 17.24
N ASP A 382 -11.59 -8.12 17.55
CA ASP A 382 -11.42 -9.39 16.82
C ASP A 382 -11.14 -10.60 17.73
N TRP A 383 -11.94 -10.76 18.80
CA TRP A 383 -11.78 -11.89 19.73
C TRP A 383 -12.67 -13.11 19.40
N SER A 384 -13.34 -13.14 18.25
CA SER A 384 -14.19 -14.24 17.77
C SER A 384 -13.39 -15.44 17.21
N GLU A 385 -12.30 -15.82 17.89
CA GLU A 385 -11.43 -16.97 17.56
C GLU A 385 -10.52 -16.82 16.32
N GLN A 386 -10.64 -15.74 15.54
CA GLN A 386 -9.91 -15.59 14.26
C GLN A 386 -8.44 -15.13 14.37
N ASN A 387 -7.99 -14.51 15.47
CA ASN A 387 -6.66 -13.87 15.49
C ASN A 387 -5.61 -14.51 16.41
N ARG A 388 -5.29 -15.80 16.18
CA ARG A 388 -4.07 -16.45 16.73
C ARG A 388 -2.81 -15.63 16.47
N VAL A 389 -2.80 -14.83 15.39
CA VAL A 389 -1.69 -13.99 14.95
C VAL A 389 -1.45 -12.81 15.90
N ILE A 390 -2.48 -12.06 16.31
CA ILE A 390 -2.33 -10.97 17.30
C ILE A 390 -1.79 -11.51 18.62
N LYS A 391 -2.36 -12.60 19.15
CA LYS A 391 -1.90 -13.18 20.43
C LYS A 391 -0.44 -13.65 20.35
N ARG A 392 -0.06 -14.27 19.24
CA ARG A 392 1.32 -14.69 18.97
C ARG A 392 2.25 -13.48 18.95
N TRP A 393 1.91 -12.42 18.22
CA TRP A 393 2.77 -11.24 18.14
C TRP A 393 2.86 -10.47 19.46
N ILE A 394 1.79 -10.36 20.24
CA ILE A 394 1.88 -9.82 21.60
C ILE A 394 2.90 -10.62 22.43
N ASP A 395 2.84 -11.95 22.35
CA ASP A 395 3.76 -12.83 23.08
C ASP A 395 5.22 -12.66 22.62
N GLU A 396 5.45 -12.64 21.31
CA GLU A 396 6.78 -12.47 20.72
C GLU A 396 7.37 -11.10 21.04
N PHE A 397 6.60 -10.01 20.92
CA PHE A 397 7.06 -8.67 21.27
C PHE A 397 7.41 -8.60 22.76
N ALA A 398 6.51 -9.04 23.65
CA ALA A 398 6.78 -9.00 25.10
C ALA A 398 7.99 -9.87 25.51
N LYS A 399 8.19 -11.02 24.86
CA LYS A 399 9.37 -11.87 25.04
C LYS A 399 10.65 -11.17 24.58
N GLU A 400 10.60 -10.50 23.43
CA GLU A 400 11.72 -9.76 22.87
C GLU A 400 12.08 -8.51 23.70
N GLU A 401 11.10 -7.74 24.18
CA GLU A 401 11.34 -6.63 25.12
C GLU A 401 12.11 -7.11 26.35
N LYS A 402 11.63 -8.19 26.98
CA LYS A 402 12.28 -8.80 28.15
C LYS A 402 13.69 -9.29 27.82
N ARG A 403 13.88 -9.92 26.64
CA ARG A 403 15.20 -10.39 26.20
C ARG A 403 16.20 -9.24 26.05
N TYR A 404 15.80 -8.16 25.40
CA TYR A 404 16.66 -7.01 25.18
C TYR A 404 16.95 -6.25 26.47
N ALA A 405 15.94 -6.00 27.29
CA ALA A 405 16.12 -5.35 28.59
C ALA A 405 17.06 -6.14 29.50
N ASN A 406 16.86 -7.46 29.63
CA ASN A 406 17.73 -8.33 30.42
C ASN A 406 19.17 -8.34 29.90
N ALA A 407 19.36 -8.39 28.58
CA ALA A 407 20.70 -8.38 27.97
C ALA A 407 21.49 -7.11 28.29
N TRP A 408 20.78 -5.99 28.47
CA TRP A 408 21.33 -4.69 28.85
C TRP A 408 21.30 -4.40 30.35
N GLY A 409 20.84 -5.35 31.18
CA GLY A 409 20.80 -5.20 32.64
C GLY A 409 19.67 -4.31 33.17
N PHE A 410 18.66 -4.00 32.37
CA PHE A 410 17.49 -3.22 32.80
C PHE A 410 16.40 -4.11 33.39
N GLY A 411 15.72 -3.59 34.43
CA GLY A 411 14.54 -4.23 35.01
C GLY A 411 13.23 -3.83 34.32
N PRO A 412 12.06 -4.27 34.85
CA PRO A 412 10.74 -4.06 34.24
C PRO A 412 10.32 -2.60 34.01
N VAL A 413 11.00 -1.66 34.65
CA VAL A 413 10.75 -0.21 34.55
C VAL A 413 10.90 0.31 33.11
N VAL A 414 11.74 -0.34 32.28
CA VAL A 414 11.93 0.08 30.88
C VAL A 414 10.94 -0.54 29.90
N TYR A 415 10.12 -1.51 30.32
CA TYR A 415 9.23 -2.24 29.41
C TYR A 415 8.14 -1.33 28.85
N THR A 416 7.87 -1.42 27.55
CA THR A 416 6.88 -0.52 26.94
C THR A 416 5.45 -0.88 27.31
N MET A 417 5.21 -2.12 27.72
CA MET A 417 3.92 -2.53 28.28
C MET A 417 3.52 -1.74 29.54
N ASN A 418 4.50 -1.15 30.24
CA ASN A 418 4.32 -0.31 31.42
C ASN A 418 4.37 1.19 31.09
N ARG A 419 4.13 1.56 29.83
CA ARG A 419 4.03 2.96 29.40
C ARG A 419 2.71 3.18 28.66
N PRO A 420 1.97 4.24 28.99
CA PRO A 420 0.80 4.63 28.21
C PRO A 420 1.21 5.36 26.92
N ASP A 421 0.29 5.50 25.98
CA ASP A 421 0.36 6.52 24.94
C ASP A 421 -0.05 7.91 25.50
N SER A 422 0.01 8.97 24.69
CA SER A 422 -0.44 10.32 25.11
C SER A 422 -1.92 10.41 25.45
N ASN A 423 -2.72 9.44 25.00
CA ASN A 423 -4.15 9.36 25.31
C ASN A 423 -4.41 8.56 26.59
N GLY A 424 -3.38 8.04 27.25
CA GLY A 424 -3.49 7.26 28.47
C GLY A 424 -3.90 5.79 28.24
N ASN A 425 -3.71 5.25 27.04
CA ASN A 425 -3.96 3.83 26.77
C ASN A 425 -2.74 2.99 27.11
N THR A 426 -2.96 1.86 27.80
CA THR A 426 -1.92 0.90 28.16
C THR A 426 -2.24 -0.48 27.60
N VAL A 427 -1.24 -1.36 27.50
CA VAL A 427 -1.42 -2.73 27.02
C VAL A 427 -2.41 -3.50 27.91
N LEU A 428 -2.21 -3.46 29.24
CA LEU A 428 -3.14 -4.07 30.20
C LEU A 428 -4.52 -3.38 30.18
N GLY A 429 -4.57 -2.06 29.98
CA GLY A 429 -5.81 -1.31 29.87
C GLY A 429 -6.68 -1.80 28.70
N TYR A 430 -6.08 -2.04 27.52
CA TYR A 430 -6.81 -2.61 26.39
C TYR A 430 -7.31 -4.03 26.66
N ILE A 431 -6.49 -4.89 27.28
CA ILE A 431 -6.88 -6.26 27.64
C ILE A 431 -8.03 -6.23 28.65
N ALA A 432 -7.94 -5.39 29.70
CA ALA A 432 -8.99 -5.23 30.71
C ALA A 432 -10.31 -4.74 30.08
N LYS A 433 -10.25 -3.70 29.24
CA LYS A 433 -11.43 -3.22 28.48
C LYS A 433 -12.04 -4.34 27.64
N ALA A 434 -11.23 -5.19 27.01
CA ALA A 434 -11.74 -6.31 26.21
C ALA A 434 -12.42 -7.39 27.06
N ILE A 435 -11.90 -7.69 28.25
CA ILE A 435 -12.55 -8.61 29.19
C ILE A 435 -13.89 -8.03 29.66
N VAL A 436 -13.92 -6.76 30.04
CA VAL A 436 -15.12 -6.08 30.54
C VAL A 436 -16.19 -6.04 29.45
N ASN A 437 -15.83 -5.67 28.22
CA ASN A 437 -16.78 -5.52 27.11
C ASN A 437 -17.10 -6.82 26.36
N TYR A 438 -16.63 -7.97 26.84
CA TYR A 438 -16.83 -9.24 26.14
C TYR A 438 -18.32 -9.62 26.02
N HIS A 439 -18.76 -10.05 24.84
CA HIS A 439 -20.18 -10.30 24.57
C HIS A 439 -20.84 -11.38 25.46
N LYS A 440 -20.08 -12.33 26.03
CA LYS A 440 -20.61 -13.34 26.97
C LYS A 440 -20.48 -12.89 28.41
N GLU A 441 -21.56 -12.99 29.20
CA GLU A 441 -21.58 -12.60 30.63
C GLU A 441 -20.52 -13.30 31.49
N GLN A 442 -20.19 -14.55 31.19
CA GLN A 442 -19.18 -15.31 31.92
C GLN A 442 -17.73 -14.83 31.65
N GLY A 443 -17.51 -13.91 30.70
CA GLY A 443 -16.19 -13.44 30.29
C GLY A 443 -15.47 -14.39 29.33
N SER A 444 -14.17 -14.15 29.10
CA SER A 444 -13.33 -14.94 28.19
C SER A 444 -12.09 -15.45 28.94
N LYS A 445 -12.07 -16.75 29.26
CA LYS A 445 -10.91 -17.38 29.92
C LYS A 445 -9.60 -17.12 29.15
N PRO A 446 -9.54 -17.20 27.81
CA PRO A 446 -8.34 -16.84 27.07
C PRO A 446 -7.86 -15.38 27.24
N LEU A 447 -8.76 -14.41 27.45
CA LEU A 447 -8.37 -13.03 27.75
C LEU A 447 -7.87 -12.90 29.19
N GLU A 448 -8.54 -13.56 30.14
CA GLU A 448 -8.13 -13.64 31.54
C GLU A 448 -6.73 -14.30 31.67
N ASP A 449 -6.47 -15.36 30.89
CA ASP A 449 -5.17 -16.03 30.81
C ASP A 449 -4.10 -15.12 30.20
N LEU A 450 -4.42 -14.37 29.14
CA LEU A 450 -3.51 -13.37 28.56
C LEU A 450 -3.20 -12.26 29.56
N PHE A 451 -4.21 -11.73 30.24
CA PHE A 451 -4.06 -10.72 31.30
C PHE A 451 -3.12 -11.21 32.40
N SER A 452 -3.37 -12.43 32.90
CA SER A 452 -2.52 -13.09 33.90
C SER A 452 -1.10 -13.29 33.41
N LYS A 453 -0.92 -13.70 32.15
CA LYS A 453 0.40 -13.91 31.53
C LYS A 453 1.19 -12.61 31.40
N MET A 454 0.53 -11.50 31.03
CA MET A 454 1.19 -10.19 30.95
C MET A 454 1.74 -9.75 32.32
N ILE A 455 0.99 -9.96 33.40
CA ILE A 455 1.44 -9.61 34.76
C ILE A 455 2.55 -10.56 35.22
N THR A 456 2.29 -11.88 35.20
CA THR A 456 3.17 -12.88 35.83
C THR A 456 4.45 -13.19 35.06
N LYS A 457 4.39 -13.23 33.73
CA LYS A 457 5.53 -13.61 32.88
C LYS A 457 6.29 -12.39 32.37
N TYR A 458 5.56 -11.32 32.07
CA TYR A 458 6.10 -10.12 31.42
C TYR A 458 6.18 -8.90 32.33
N ASN A 459 5.78 -9.00 33.61
CA ASN A 459 5.88 -7.94 34.62
C ASN A 459 5.13 -6.66 34.23
N ALA A 460 3.96 -6.81 33.60
CA ALA A 460 3.07 -5.69 33.37
C ALA A 460 2.47 -5.21 34.71
N ASP A 461 2.50 -3.90 34.95
CA ASP A 461 2.05 -3.29 36.20
C ASP A 461 0.53 -3.03 36.17
N ILE A 462 -0.20 -3.77 37.00
CA ILE A 462 -1.66 -3.65 37.15
C ILE A 462 -2.08 -2.31 37.78
N ASN A 463 -1.18 -1.66 38.52
CA ASN A 463 -1.42 -0.42 39.25
C ASN A 463 -0.70 0.79 38.61
N LEU A 464 -0.32 0.69 37.34
CA LEU A 464 0.35 1.77 36.62
C LEU A 464 -0.47 3.06 36.70
N ASP A 465 0.10 4.10 37.31
CA ASP A 465 -0.53 5.41 37.42
C ASP A 465 -0.40 6.18 36.11
N VAL A 466 -1.34 5.94 35.20
CA VAL A 466 -1.40 6.59 33.90
C VAL A 466 -1.56 8.11 34.02
N ASN A 467 -2.23 8.62 35.06
CA ASN A 467 -2.58 10.04 35.16
C ASN A 467 -1.39 10.94 35.52
N THR A 468 -0.26 10.34 35.90
CA THR A 468 1.02 11.05 36.10
C THR A 468 1.80 11.30 34.80
N PHE A 469 1.44 10.64 33.69
CA PHE A 469 2.16 10.79 32.43
C PHE A 469 1.82 12.12 31.73
N PRO A 470 2.84 12.92 31.31
CA PRO A 470 2.66 14.17 30.57
C PRO A 470 1.86 13.97 29.27
N SER A 471 1.03 14.94 28.90
CA SER A 471 0.22 14.88 27.68
C SER A 471 0.32 16.19 26.90
N PRO A 472 0.40 16.16 25.55
CA PRO A 472 0.37 17.38 24.73
C PRO A 472 -1.00 18.07 24.74
N THR A 473 -2.06 17.34 25.11
CA THR A 473 -3.44 17.85 25.17
C THR A 473 -4.12 17.48 26.49
N THR A 474 -5.10 18.27 26.92
CA THR A 474 -5.94 17.88 28.05
C THR A 474 -6.70 16.61 27.69
N ARG A 475 -6.60 15.58 28.53
CA ARG A 475 -7.26 14.29 28.31
C ARG A 475 -8.17 13.91 29.49
N ALA A 476 -9.13 13.05 29.20
CA ALA A 476 -10.00 12.50 30.23
C ALA A 476 -9.20 11.72 31.28
N TYR A 477 -9.73 11.69 32.50
CA TYR A 477 -9.20 10.87 33.58
C TYR A 477 -9.21 9.39 33.16
N VAL A 478 -8.08 8.70 33.38
CA VAL A 478 -7.97 7.27 33.06
C VAL A 478 -8.19 6.46 34.33
N HIS A 479 -9.24 5.66 34.34
CA HIS A 479 -9.57 4.81 35.47
C HIS A 479 -8.60 3.64 35.65
N SER A 480 -8.36 3.26 36.91
CA SER A 480 -7.57 2.08 37.27
C SER A 480 -8.24 0.79 36.79
N ILE A 481 -7.43 -0.27 36.63
CA ILE A 481 -7.96 -1.59 36.27
C ILE A 481 -8.91 -2.13 37.34
N LYS A 482 -8.65 -1.80 38.62
CA LYS A 482 -9.54 -2.15 39.73
C LYS A 482 -10.90 -1.50 39.59
N TRP A 483 -10.94 -0.20 39.31
CA TRP A 483 -12.20 0.52 39.08
C TRP A 483 -12.99 -0.08 37.91
N MET A 484 -12.31 -0.35 36.78
CA MET A 484 -12.93 -0.97 35.61
C MET A 484 -13.50 -2.35 35.93
N ALA A 485 -12.76 -3.16 36.70
CA ALA A 485 -13.21 -4.48 37.11
C ALA A 485 -14.44 -4.38 38.03
N ASP A 486 -14.42 -3.52 39.05
CA ASP A 486 -15.49 -3.39 40.04
C ASP A 486 -16.82 -2.94 39.42
N LYS A 487 -16.76 -2.00 38.47
CA LYS A 487 -17.92 -1.49 37.74
C LYS A 487 -18.43 -2.43 36.67
N ALA A 488 -17.69 -3.48 36.31
CA ALA A 488 -18.14 -4.45 35.32
C ALA A 488 -19.23 -5.39 35.87
N SER A 489 -20.35 -5.47 35.16
CA SER A 489 -21.44 -6.42 35.43
C SER A 489 -21.09 -7.84 34.98
N GLY A 490 -21.43 -8.87 35.77
CA GLY A 490 -21.22 -10.28 35.42
C GLY A 490 -19.76 -10.78 35.44
N ARG A 491 -18.76 -9.92 35.70
CA ARG A 491 -17.32 -10.26 35.61
C ARG A 491 -16.69 -10.76 36.91
N ALA A 492 -17.36 -11.68 37.62
CA ALA A 492 -16.88 -12.14 38.93
C ALA A 492 -15.47 -12.79 38.90
N ARG A 493 -15.13 -13.55 37.84
CA ARG A 493 -13.79 -14.14 37.69
C ARG A 493 -12.71 -13.07 37.51
N PHE A 494 -12.96 -12.10 36.64
CA PHE A 494 -12.01 -11.02 36.38
C PHE A 494 -11.82 -10.13 37.62
N LYS A 495 -12.89 -9.82 38.36
CA LYS A 495 -12.79 -9.11 39.66
C LYS A 495 -11.86 -9.84 40.63
N LYS A 496 -12.09 -11.13 40.86
CA LYS A 496 -11.22 -11.99 41.69
C LYS A 496 -9.77 -12.03 41.18
N LEU A 497 -9.59 -12.04 39.86
CA LEU A 497 -8.26 -12.05 39.24
C LEU A 497 -7.51 -10.74 39.52
N VAL A 498 -8.16 -9.59 39.34
CA VAL A 498 -7.60 -8.27 39.62
C VAL A 498 -7.26 -8.13 41.10
N ASP A 499 -8.15 -8.56 41.99
CA ASP A 499 -7.90 -8.56 43.44
C ASP A 499 -6.73 -9.49 43.82
N GLY A 500 -6.67 -10.68 43.21
CA GLY A 500 -5.61 -11.65 43.44
C GLY A 500 -4.21 -11.17 43.00
N PHE A 501 -4.14 -10.30 42.00
CA PHE A 501 -2.90 -9.64 41.59
C PHE A 501 -2.64 -8.31 42.32
N GLY A 502 -3.47 -7.96 43.32
CA GLY A 502 -3.28 -6.77 44.14
C GLY A 502 -3.64 -5.46 43.43
N GLY A 503 -4.61 -5.50 42.51
CA GLY A 503 -5.16 -4.31 41.87
C GLY A 503 -5.82 -3.36 42.88
N ARG A 504 -5.55 -2.06 42.75
CA ARG A 504 -6.03 -1.01 43.68
C ARG A 504 -6.72 0.10 42.92
N LEU A 505 -7.70 0.72 43.59
CA LEU A 505 -8.25 2.00 43.13
C LEU A 505 -7.14 3.04 43.16
N HIS A 506 -7.12 3.91 42.16
CA HIS A 506 -6.28 5.10 42.21
C HIS A 506 -6.77 6.03 43.33
N HIS A 507 -5.88 6.81 43.92
CA HIS A 507 -6.22 7.67 45.07
C HIS A 507 -7.41 8.60 44.78
N ALA A 508 -7.47 9.17 43.57
CA ALA A 508 -8.57 10.02 43.15
C ALA A 508 -9.91 9.28 43.05
N GLU A 509 -9.91 8.00 42.67
CA GLU A 509 -11.13 7.17 42.62
C GLU A 509 -11.62 6.83 44.03
N ALA A 510 -10.69 6.51 44.94
CA ALA A 510 -11.03 6.23 46.34
C ALA A 510 -11.66 7.44 47.05
N LEU A 511 -11.29 8.66 46.63
CA LEU A 511 -11.82 9.91 47.16
C LEU A 511 -12.95 10.53 46.32
N ASN A 512 -13.32 9.93 45.18
CA ASN A 512 -14.27 10.49 44.20
C ASN A 512 -13.92 11.92 43.73
N ILE A 513 -12.64 12.19 43.47
CA ILE A 513 -12.09 13.47 43.01
C ILE A 513 -11.46 13.37 41.61
N GLU A 514 -12.05 12.53 40.76
CA GLU A 514 -11.58 12.27 39.40
C GLU A 514 -11.59 13.58 38.58
N ALA A 515 -10.44 13.97 38.04
CA ALA A 515 -10.27 15.20 37.26
C ALA A 515 -9.51 14.91 35.95
N PRO A 516 -9.82 15.62 34.84
CA PRO A 516 -9.04 15.52 33.61
C PRO A 516 -7.55 15.76 33.84
N THR A 517 -6.69 15.04 33.12
CA THR A 517 -5.25 15.30 33.13
C THR A 517 -4.97 16.50 32.24
N PRO A 518 -4.46 17.63 32.79
CA PRO A 518 -4.19 18.82 32.01
C PRO A 518 -3.03 18.61 31.02
N ALA A 519 -3.05 19.34 29.91
CA ALA A 519 -1.91 19.41 29.01
C ALA A 519 -0.66 19.92 29.74
N SER A 520 0.51 19.38 29.41
CA SER A 520 1.78 19.84 29.95
C SER A 520 2.21 21.13 29.24
N ALA A 521 2.53 22.18 30.01
CA ALA A 521 2.83 23.51 29.49
C ALA A 521 4.00 23.53 28.49
N ASP A 522 5.07 22.78 28.78
CA ASP A 522 6.30 22.73 27.97
C ASP A 522 6.46 21.39 27.23
N PHE A 523 5.37 20.86 26.67
CA PHE A 523 5.44 19.61 25.92
C PHE A 523 6.22 19.80 24.60
N PRO A 524 7.27 19.00 24.31
CA PRO A 524 8.06 19.18 23.10
C PRO A 524 7.22 18.98 21.83
N PRO A 525 7.39 19.81 20.78
CA PRO A 525 6.60 19.69 19.57
C PRO A 525 7.00 18.45 18.75
N ASP A 526 6.01 17.88 18.06
CA ASP A 526 6.21 16.76 17.15
C ASP A 526 7.12 17.13 15.97
N GLN A 527 8.01 16.20 15.61
CA GLN A 527 8.91 16.34 14.46
C GLN A 527 8.70 15.17 13.48
N PRO A 528 8.05 15.43 12.33
CA PRO A 528 7.95 14.46 11.24
C PRO A 528 9.31 13.90 10.82
N HIS A 529 9.35 12.60 10.55
CA HIS A 529 10.56 11.86 10.19
C HIS A 529 11.68 11.84 11.24
N ALA A 530 11.42 12.27 12.48
CA ALA A 530 12.38 12.12 13.55
C ALA A 530 12.72 10.64 13.75
N VAL A 531 14.00 10.31 13.71
CA VAL A 531 14.51 8.92 13.82
C VAL A 531 14.23 8.33 15.22
N CYS A 532 14.25 9.18 16.24
CA CYS A 532 13.87 8.84 17.61
C CYS A 532 13.31 10.08 18.31
N LEU A 533 12.61 9.87 19.43
CA LEU A 533 12.24 10.95 20.33
C LEU A 533 13.50 11.56 20.97
N PRO A 534 13.56 12.89 21.17
CA PRO A 534 14.62 13.53 21.93
C PRO A 534 14.73 12.94 23.35
N ALA A 535 15.94 12.86 23.92
CA ALA A 535 16.16 12.24 25.23
C ALA A 535 15.38 12.92 26.38
N ASN A 536 15.05 14.20 26.23
CA ASN A 536 14.24 14.98 27.17
C ASN A 536 12.72 14.84 26.92
N HIS A 537 12.29 14.11 25.90
CA HIS A 537 10.87 13.88 25.63
C HIS A 537 10.29 12.91 26.67
N PRO A 538 9.09 13.17 27.24
CA PRO A 538 8.53 12.35 28.33
C PRO A 538 8.28 10.88 27.93
N TYR A 539 8.06 10.63 26.64
CA TYR A 539 7.88 9.28 26.11
C TYR A 539 9.16 8.62 25.59
N ALA A 540 10.31 9.31 25.61
CA ALA A 540 11.57 8.71 25.20
C ALA A 540 12.00 7.58 26.16
N LEU A 541 12.53 6.50 25.60
CA LEU A 541 13.09 5.41 26.38
C LEU A 541 14.57 5.69 26.68
N ALA A 542 15.07 5.12 27.77
CA ALA A 542 16.50 5.17 28.07
C ALA A 542 17.31 4.51 26.94
N GLN A 543 18.54 4.99 26.69
CA GLN A 543 19.45 4.29 25.77
C GLN A 543 19.71 2.86 26.24
N PRO A 544 19.74 1.87 25.33
CA PRO A 544 19.69 1.99 23.87
C PRO A 544 18.28 2.00 23.25
N PHE A 545 17.22 1.86 24.05
CA PHE A 545 15.85 1.58 23.58
C PHE A 545 15.13 2.77 22.94
N GLN A 546 15.76 3.94 22.85
CA GLN A 546 15.28 5.04 22.01
C GLN A 546 15.60 4.86 20.52
N GLN A 547 16.61 4.05 20.18
CA GLN A 547 17.09 3.91 18.81
C GLN A 547 16.22 2.97 17.97
N ALA A 548 16.19 3.14 16.65
CA ALA A 548 15.48 2.25 15.73
C ALA A 548 16.05 0.82 15.71
N PHE A 549 17.34 0.67 15.98
CA PHE A 549 18.07 -0.59 16.06
C PHE A 549 18.68 -0.76 17.44
N ILE A 550 18.56 -1.95 18.02
CA ILE A 550 19.14 -2.26 19.33
C ILE A 550 20.57 -2.75 19.11
N GLU A 551 21.53 -1.99 19.63
CA GLU A 551 22.93 -2.38 19.62
C GLU A 551 23.17 -3.65 20.46
N TRP A 552 24.27 -4.34 20.18
CA TRP A 552 24.71 -5.48 20.98
C TRP A 552 25.04 -5.00 22.39
N SER A 553 24.48 -5.66 23.41
CA SER A 553 24.85 -5.34 24.78
C SER A 553 26.29 -5.79 25.07
N PRO A 554 26.97 -5.23 26.08
CA PRO A 554 28.32 -5.65 26.46
C PRO A 554 28.42 -7.17 26.75
N SER A 555 27.40 -7.74 27.39
CA SER A 555 27.33 -9.18 27.67
C SER A 555 27.22 -10.02 26.39
N GLN A 556 26.40 -9.59 25.43
CA GLN A 556 26.27 -10.28 24.15
C GLN A 556 27.53 -10.14 23.29
N LEU A 557 28.20 -8.98 23.32
CA LEU A 557 29.48 -8.79 22.64
C LEU A 557 30.55 -9.71 23.22
N SER A 558 30.65 -9.79 24.56
CA SER A 558 31.59 -10.66 25.25
C SER A 558 31.34 -12.14 24.93
N GLN A 559 30.07 -12.56 24.93
CA GLN A 559 29.69 -13.92 24.56
C GLN A 559 30.04 -14.22 23.09
N ARG A 560 29.75 -13.29 22.18
CA ARG A 560 30.09 -13.44 20.76
C ARG A 560 31.59 -13.55 20.58
N GLN A 561 32.39 -12.71 21.24
CA GLN A 561 33.85 -12.79 21.22
C GLN A 561 34.37 -14.14 21.73
N ALA A 562 33.75 -14.69 22.79
CA ALA A 562 34.08 -16.01 23.31
C ALA A 562 33.67 -17.17 22.38
N ASP A 563 32.60 -16.99 21.60
CA ASP A 563 32.11 -18.01 20.65
C ASP A 563 32.84 -17.95 19.28
N LEU A 564 33.50 -16.84 18.94
CA LEU A 564 34.21 -16.69 17.66
C LEU A 564 35.28 -17.78 17.41
N PRO A 565 36.15 -18.15 18.37
CA PRO A 565 37.08 -19.27 18.20
C PRO A 565 36.38 -20.61 17.92
N ARG A 566 35.22 -20.84 18.55
CA ARG A 566 34.43 -22.07 18.35
C ARG A 566 33.78 -22.10 16.98
N GLN A 567 33.18 -20.98 16.56
CA GLN A 567 32.60 -20.83 15.23
C GLN A 567 33.67 -20.96 14.14
N TRP A 568 34.82 -20.33 14.32
CA TRP A 568 35.96 -20.48 13.42
C TRP A 568 36.40 -21.94 13.32
N SER A 569 36.59 -22.63 14.45
CA SER A 569 36.98 -24.05 14.47
C SER A 569 35.95 -24.94 13.77
N PHE A 570 34.65 -24.67 13.98
CA PHE A 570 33.57 -25.36 13.29
C PHE A 570 33.61 -25.12 11.78
N TYR A 571 33.83 -23.89 11.32
CA TYR A 571 33.95 -23.57 9.90
C TYR A 571 35.17 -24.25 9.26
N VAL A 572 36.31 -24.28 9.94
CA VAL A 572 37.51 -25.01 9.48
C VAL A 572 37.18 -26.49 9.31
N GLN A 573 36.59 -27.12 10.33
CA GLN A 573 36.22 -28.54 10.28
C GLN A 573 35.21 -28.83 9.17
N MET A 574 34.17 -27.99 9.01
CA MET A 574 33.17 -28.11 7.94
C MET A 574 33.81 -27.99 6.56
N LEU A 575 34.74 -27.05 6.36
CA LEU A 575 35.45 -26.86 5.09
C LEU A 575 36.36 -28.03 4.75
N MET A 576 36.97 -28.65 5.77
CA MET A 576 37.77 -29.87 5.61
C MET A 576 36.88 -31.07 5.28
N ASP A 577 35.84 -31.33 6.08
CA ASP A 577 35.02 -32.54 5.98
C ASP A 577 34.03 -32.52 4.81
N SER A 578 33.40 -31.38 4.54
CA SER A 578 32.33 -31.26 3.54
C SER A 578 32.81 -30.76 2.18
N PHE A 579 33.95 -30.07 2.14
CA PHE A 579 34.47 -29.44 0.93
C PHE A 579 35.89 -29.91 0.57
N GLY A 580 36.45 -30.88 1.31
CA GLY A 580 37.72 -31.52 1.02
C GLY A 580 38.92 -30.56 1.02
N LYS A 581 38.81 -29.41 1.69
CA LYS A 581 39.87 -28.40 1.70
C LYS A 581 41.04 -28.86 2.56
N SER A 582 42.26 -28.51 2.14
CA SER A 582 43.41 -28.68 3.00
C SER A 582 43.27 -27.77 4.23
N ARG A 583 43.87 -28.17 5.36
CA ARG A 583 43.77 -27.41 6.62
C ARG A 583 44.18 -25.93 6.46
N PRO A 584 45.29 -25.57 5.79
CA PRO A 584 45.66 -24.16 5.59
C PRO A 584 44.63 -23.36 4.78
N GLU A 585 44.04 -23.96 3.74
CA GLU A 585 43.00 -23.32 2.92
C GLU A 585 41.68 -23.14 3.69
N ALA A 586 41.32 -24.13 4.52
CA ALA A 586 40.15 -24.07 5.39
C ALA A 586 40.31 -22.99 6.47
N GLU A 587 41.48 -22.91 7.11
CA GLU A 587 41.82 -21.89 8.11
C GLU A 587 41.81 -20.48 7.50
N GLU A 588 42.39 -20.27 6.31
CA GLU A 588 42.37 -18.99 5.64
C GLU A 588 40.93 -18.55 5.30
N GLN A 589 40.12 -19.46 4.76
CA GLN A 589 38.75 -19.14 4.38
C GLN A 589 37.83 -18.92 5.59
N ALA A 590 37.99 -19.72 6.66
CA ALA A 590 37.26 -19.52 7.91
C ALA A 590 37.65 -18.18 8.57
N THR A 591 38.93 -17.79 8.51
CA THR A 591 39.40 -16.48 8.98
C THR A 591 38.79 -15.35 8.14
N ARG A 592 38.73 -15.48 6.80
CA ARG A 592 38.04 -14.49 5.95
C ARG A 592 36.55 -14.35 6.28
N LEU A 593 35.87 -15.45 6.63
CA LEU A 593 34.45 -15.44 7.00
C LEU A 593 34.19 -14.85 8.39
N THR A 594 35.14 -15.00 9.33
CA THR A 594 35.02 -14.56 10.73
C THR A 594 35.70 -13.21 11.00
N ARG A 595 36.57 -12.71 10.12
CA ARG A 595 37.24 -11.40 10.21
C ARG A 595 36.27 -10.21 10.27
N PRO A 596 35.16 -10.16 9.50
CA PRO A 596 34.15 -9.11 9.66
C PRO A 596 33.48 -9.11 11.05
N LEU A 597 33.63 -10.20 11.81
CA LEU A 597 33.10 -10.35 13.17
C LEU A 597 34.15 -10.05 14.25
N GLY A 598 35.36 -9.64 13.87
CA GLY A 598 36.45 -9.27 14.78
C GLY A 598 37.41 -10.40 15.17
N TYR A 599 37.36 -11.56 14.51
CA TYR A 599 38.28 -12.68 14.76
C TYR A 599 39.35 -12.78 13.67
N ASN A 600 40.63 -12.78 14.05
CA ASN A 600 41.75 -12.81 13.10
C ASN A 600 42.38 -14.21 12.92
N GLY A 601 41.76 -15.26 13.46
CA GLY A 601 42.39 -16.57 13.60
C GLY A 601 43.16 -16.69 14.92
N PRO A 602 43.57 -17.91 15.28
CA PRO A 602 44.55 -18.13 16.35
C PRO A 602 45.92 -17.49 16.05
#